data_AF-A0A6L7X643-F1
#
_entry.id   AF-A0A6L7X643-F1
#
_cell.length_a   1.000
_cell.length_b   1.000
_cell.length_c   1.000
_cell.angle_alpha   90.00
_cell.angle_beta   90.00
_cell.angle_gamma   90.00
#
_symmetry.space_group_name_H-M   'P 1'
#
loop_
_entity.id
_entity.type
_entity.pdbx_description
1 polymer ?
#
loop_
_entity_poly.entity_id
_entity_poly.type
_entity_poly.pdbx_seq_one_letter_code
_entity_poly.pdbx_strand_id
1 'polypeptide(L)'
;MCRAGRRPPFWPGGRAAAPRPNWRVFAQEQLGDVVYLELPAEGTELTAGAPFGEIESAKTVAELFAPVSGELIGVNGELEDRPELVNESPFDEGWIVRVRVSDAAELDNLLDADAYRALIPED
;
A
#
# COMPACT_ATOMS: atom_id res chain seq x y z
N MET A 1 5.75 2.68 -0.13
CA MET A 1 6.94 1.91 0.33
C MET A 1 8.02 2.90 0.78
N CYS A 2 8.47 2.88 2.05
CA CYS A 2 9.50 3.81 2.54
C CYS A 2 10.61 3.10 3.32
N ARG A 3 11.86 3.46 3.00
CA ARG A 3 13.11 2.84 3.45
C ARG A 3 13.46 3.23 4.90
N ALA A 4 13.80 2.24 5.72
CA ALA A 4 14.19 2.43 7.13
C ALA A 4 15.64 2.94 7.28
N GLY A 5 15.82 4.03 8.03
CA GLY A 5 17.13 4.61 8.39
C GLY A 5 17.30 4.81 9.90
N ARG A 6 18.04 3.89 10.52
CA ARG A 6 18.82 3.87 11.78
C ARG A 6 18.55 4.94 12.88
N ARG A 7 18.31 4.48 14.11
CA ARG A 7 18.39 5.28 15.37
C ARG A 7 19.74 5.09 16.09
N PRO A 8 20.29 6.11 16.78
CA PRO A 8 21.47 5.97 17.63
C PRO A 8 21.11 5.44 19.03
N PRO A 9 22.07 4.88 19.79
CA PRO A 9 21.79 4.28 21.08
C PRO A 9 21.91 5.31 22.21
N PHE A 10 21.00 5.16 23.19
CA PHE A 10 21.04 5.71 24.55
C PHE A 10 20.34 7.06 24.80
N TRP A 11 19.12 6.97 25.34
CA TRP A 11 18.54 7.99 26.21
C TRP A 11 17.72 7.31 27.32
N PRO A 12 18.05 7.48 28.61
CA PRO A 12 17.25 6.95 29.72
C PRO A 12 16.24 8.00 30.18
N GLY A 13 14.96 7.63 30.19
CA GLY A 13 13.87 8.45 30.71
C GLY A 13 13.06 9.16 29.62
N GLY A 14 11.93 8.55 29.24
CA GLY A 14 10.97 9.15 28.33
C GLY A 14 9.63 8.43 28.47
N ARG A 15 8.58 9.20 28.73
CA ARG A 15 7.18 8.76 28.78
C ARG A 15 6.89 7.81 27.62
N ALA A 16 6.06 6.79 27.87
CA ALA A 16 5.53 5.91 26.85
C ALA A 16 5.19 6.78 25.62
N ALA A 17 5.88 6.52 24.51
CA ALA A 17 5.58 7.20 23.27
C ALA A 17 4.10 6.94 23.01
N ALA A 18 3.29 7.99 22.99
CA ALA A 18 1.92 7.89 22.51
C ALA A 18 1.97 7.13 21.17
N PRO A 19 1.10 6.15 20.94
CA PRO A 19 1.08 5.45 19.67
C PRO A 19 0.96 6.51 18.59
N ARG A 20 1.98 6.61 17.72
CA ARG A 20 1.87 7.49 16.57
C ARG A 20 0.71 6.91 15.74
N PRO A 21 -0.27 7.72 15.30
CA PRO A 21 -1.26 7.24 14.35
C PRO A 21 -0.48 6.72 13.15
N ASN A 22 -0.41 5.39 13.01
CA ASN A 22 0.21 4.80 11.86
C ASN A 22 -0.86 4.82 10.79
N TRP A 23 -0.78 5.80 9.90
CA TRP A 23 -1.46 5.82 8.60
C TRP A 23 -1.45 4.46 7.86
N ARG A 24 -0.50 3.58 8.20
CA ARG A 24 -0.41 2.15 7.84
C ARG A 24 -1.65 1.33 8.20
N VAL A 25 -2.18 1.59 9.40
CA VAL A 25 -3.34 0.93 9.99
C VAL A 25 -4.62 1.48 9.42
N PHE A 26 -4.69 2.74 8.99
CA PHE A 26 -5.92 3.30 8.44
C PHE A 26 -6.41 2.55 7.20
N ALA A 27 -5.55 2.31 6.19
CA ALA A 27 -5.98 1.57 5.00
C ALA A 27 -6.37 0.11 5.31
N GLN A 28 -5.61 -0.56 6.19
CA GLN A 28 -5.82 -1.96 6.55
C GLN A 28 -6.98 -2.17 7.54
N GLU A 29 -7.25 -1.24 8.45
CA GLU A 29 -8.38 -1.32 9.40
C GLU A 29 -9.73 -1.14 8.73
N GLN A 30 -9.78 -0.27 7.71
CA GLN A 30 -10.98 -0.03 6.93
C GLN A 30 -11.37 -1.27 6.11
N LEU A 31 -10.39 -2.00 5.56
CA LEU A 31 -10.62 -3.25 4.86
C LEU A 31 -10.83 -4.42 5.85
N GLY A 32 -9.98 -4.53 6.87
CA GLY A 32 -9.86 -5.73 7.70
C GLY A 32 -8.85 -6.73 7.13
N ASP A 33 -8.93 -7.98 7.58
CA ASP A 33 -8.03 -9.04 7.15
C ASP A 33 -8.32 -9.41 5.68
N VAL A 34 -7.31 -9.29 4.83
CA VAL A 34 -7.38 -9.57 3.40
C VAL A 34 -7.37 -11.08 3.20
N VAL A 35 -8.32 -11.57 2.42
CA VAL A 35 -8.50 -13.02 2.19
C VAL A 35 -8.33 -13.39 0.72
N TYR A 36 -8.45 -12.43 -0.21
CA TYR A 36 -8.31 -12.69 -1.63
C TYR A 36 -7.99 -11.42 -2.42
N LEU A 37 -7.27 -11.58 -3.54
CA LEU A 37 -7.01 -10.53 -4.51
C LEU A 37 -7.21 -11.07 -5.94
N GLU A 38 -7.89 -10.30 -6.78
CA GLU A 38 -7.97 -10.54 -8.22
C GLU A 38 -7.12 -9.49 -8.93
N LEU A 39 -6.03 -9.93 -9.57
CA LEU A 39 -5.06 -9.06 -10.22
C LEU A 39 -4.93 -9.42 -11.71
N PRO A 40 -4.74 -8.43 -12.59
CA PRO A 40 -4.59 -8.66 -14.01
C PRO A 40 -3.20 -9.24 -14.31
N ALA A 41 -3.05 -9.87 -15.47
CA ALA A 41 -1.79 -10.50 -15.87
C ALA A 41 -0.69 -9.46 -16.12
N GLU A 42 0.57 -9.88 -15.96
CA GLU A 42 1.72 -9.10 -16.42
C GLU A 42 1.61 -8.76 -17.92
N GLY A 43 2.04 -7.56 -18.29
CA GLY A 43 1.87 -6.97 -19.62
C GLY A 43 0.56 -6.20 -19.81
N THR A 44 -0.34 -6.18 -18.82
CA THR A 44 -1.58 -5.39 -18.89
C THR A 44 -1.28 -3.89 -18.81
N GLU A 45 -1.88 -3.10 -19.69
CA GLU A 45 -1.82 -1.63 -19.63
C GLU A 45 -2.81 -1.10 -18.57
N LEU A 46 -2.30 -0.26 -17.68
CA LEU A 46 -3.05 0.45 -16.65
C LEU A 46 -3.25 1.90 -17.06
N THR A 47 -4.41 2.45 -16.72
CA THR A 47 -4.73 3.88 -16.88
C THR A 47 -4.92 4.50 -15.50
N ALA A 48 -4.25 5.63 -15.22
CA ALA A 48 -4.37 6.32 -13.95
C ALA A 48 -5.86 6.59 -13.60
N GLY A 49 -6.24 6.27 -12.36
CA GLY A 49 -7.60 6.44 -11.85
C GLY A 49 -8.62 5.40 -12.34
N ALA A 50 -8.23 4.46 -13.21
CA ALA A 50 -9.09 3.35 -13.62
C ALA A 50 -8.93 2.15 -12.67
N PRO A 51 -9.99 1.35 -12.45
CA PRO A 51 -9.88 0.11 -11.70
C PRO A 51 -9.02 -0.89 -12.49
N PHE A 52 -8.16 -1.64 -11.79
CA PHE A 52 -7.31 -2.66 -12.40
C PHE A 52 -7.46 -4.05 -11.75
N GLY A 53 -8.01 -4.13 -10.56
CA GLY A 53 -8.19 -5.38 -9.83
C GLY A 53 -9.13 -5.20 -8.65
N GLU A 54 -9.31 -6.26 -7.88
CA GLU A 54 -10.20 -6.27 -6.71
C GLU A 54 -9.48 -6.87 -5.50
N ILE A 55 -9.84 -6.38 -4.32
CA ILE A 55 -9.37 -6.90 -3.04
C ILE A 55 -10.57 -7.26 -2.18
N GLU A 56 -10.56 -8.48 -1.65
CA GLU A 56 -11.58 -8.99 -0.74
C GLU A 56 -10.99 -9.23 0.65
N SER A 57 -11.77 -8.82 1.63
CA SER A 57 -11.50 -8.98 3.06
C SER A 57 -12.69 -9.63 3.73
N ALA A 58 -12.53 -10.05 4.98
CA ALA A 58 -13.64 -10.59 5.77
C ALA A 58 -14.82 -9.61 5.97
N LYS A 59 -14.64 -8.31 5.71
CA LYS A 59 -15.65 -7.27 5.91
C LYS A 59 -16.23 -6.70 4.62
N THR A 60 -15.43 -6.65 3.55
CA THR A 60 -15.79 -5.92 2.33
C THR A 60 -15.00 -6.38 1.12
N VAL A 61 -15.54 -6.05 -0.06
CA VAL A 61 -14.89 -6.16 -1.36
C VAL A 61 -14.70 -4.74 -1.89
N ALA A 62 -13.50 -4.42 -2.37
CA ALA A 62 -13.17 -3.11 -2.89
C ALA A 62 -12.37 -3.21 -4.20
N GLU A 63 -12.59 -2.26 -5.10
CA GLU A 63 -11.81 -2.12 -6.32
C GLU A 63 -10.45 -1.45 -6.03
N LEU A 64 -9.42 -1.91 -6.73
CA LEU A 64 -8.09 -1.31 -6.74
C LEU A 64 -7.96 -0.38 -7.94
N PHE A 65 -7.65 0.89 -7.68
CA PHE A 65 -7.47 1.91 -8.73
C PHE A 65 -5.99 2.15 -9.00
N ALA A 66 -5.64 2.26 -10.29
CA ALA A 66 -4.25 2.46 -10.70
C ALA A 66 -3.80 3.89 -10.33
N PRO A 67 -2.71 4.06 -9.57
CA PRO A 67 -2.23 5.39 -9.20
C PRO A 67 -1.59 6.14 -10.37
N VAL A 68 -1.11 5.40 -11.37
CA VAL A 68 -0.41 5.91 -12.56
C VAL A 68 -0.75 5.05 -13.78
N SER A 69 -0.61 5.64 -14.95
CA SER A 69 -0.69 4.98 -16.25
C SER A 69 0.64 4.27 -16.57
N GLY A 70 0.56 3.04 -17.08
CA GLY A 70 1.77 2.25 -17.28
C GLY A 70 1.51 0.80 -17.66
N GLU A 71 2.59 0.06 -17.84
CA GLU A 71 2.54 -1.38 -18.09
C GLU A 71 2.81 -2.14 -16.80
N LEU A 72 1.98 -3.14 -16.49
CA LEU A 72 2.19 -4.00 -15.34
C LEU A 72 3.34 -4.98 -15.63
N ILE A 73 4.44 -4.85 -14.90
CA ILE A 73 5.69 -5.61 -15.11
C ILE A 73 5.94 -6.68 -14.04
N GLY A 74 5.03 -6.81 -13.08
CA GLY A 74 5.13 -7.80 -12.02
C GLY A 74 3.86 -7.87 -11.18
N VAL A 75 3.37 -9.08 -10.93
CA VAL A 75 2.32 -9.39 -9.95
C VAL A 75 2.94 -10.22 -8.82
N ASN A 76 2.53 -9.97 -7.58
CA ASN A 76 3.01 -10.77 -6.46
C ASN A 76 2.23 -12.08 -6.34
N GLY A 77 2.74 -13.14 -6.97
CA GLY A 77 2.14 -14.47 -6.91
C GLY A 77 2.10 -15.08 -5.50
N GLU A 78 2.91 -14.60 -4.54
CA GLU A 78 2.82 -15.09 -3.15
C GLU A 78 1.48 -14.76 -2.49
N LEU A 79 0.78 -13.73 -2.97
CA LEU A 79 -0.52 -13.32 -2.42
C LEU A 79 -1.67 -14.28 -2.75
N GLU A 80 -1.49 -15.21 -3.70
CA GLU A 80 -2.49 -16.26 -3.99
C GLU A 80 -2.60 -17.24 -2.82
N ASP A 81 -1.46 -17.64 -2.25
CA ASP A 81 -1.39 -18.56 -1.11
C ASP A 81 -1.37 -17.82 0.24
N ARG A 82 -0.89 -16.57 0.25
CA ARG A 82 -0.64 -15.78 1.46
C ARG A 82 -1.19 -14.35 1.37
N PRO A 83 -2.51 -14.16 1.21
CA PRO A 83 -3.12 -12.84 1.13
C PRO A 83 -2.90 -11.98 2.39
N GLU A 84 -2.66 -12.62 3.55
CA GLU A 84 -2.38 -11.95 4.82
C GLU A 84 -1.12 -11.07 4.78
N LEU A 85 -0.20 -11.32 3.84
CA LEU A 85 1.00 -10.51 3.65
C LEU A 85 0.68 -9.04 3.34
N VAL A 86 -0.48 -8.76 2.72
CA VAL A 86 -0.96 -7.39 2.48
C VAL A 86 -1.19 -6.66 3.80
N ASN A 87 -1.62 -7.36 4.84
CA ASN A 87 -1.77 -6.82 6.19
C ASN A 87 -0.44 -6.80 6.95
N GLU A 88 0.31 -7.89 6.95
CA GLU A 88 1.52 -8.06 7.78
C GLU A 88 2.73 -7.24 7.29
N SER A 89 2.91 -7.15 5.96
CA SER A 89 4.15 -6.64 5.34
C SER A 89 3.88 -5.77 4.08
N PRO A 90 2.98 -4.76 4.15
CA PRO A 90 2.45 -4.03 2.97
C PRO A 90 3.50 -3.32 2.10
N PHE A 91 4.71 -3.10 2.61
CA PHE A 91 5.78 -2.41 1.89
C PHE A 91 6.96 -3.28 1.50
N ASP A 92 7.02 -4.50 2.01
CA ASP A 92 8.13 -5.42 1.77
C ASP A 92 7.58 -6.66 1.06
N GLU A 93 7.05 -7.64 1.79
CA GLU A 93 6.59 -8.92 1.21
C GLU A 93 5.17 -8.83 0.63
N GLY A 94 4.33 -7.94 1.15
CA GLY A 94 2.93 -7.71 0.75
C GLY A 94 2.73 -6.70 -0.38
N TRP A 95 3.72 -6.51 -1.26
CA TRP A 95 3.55 -5.69 -2.45
C TRP A 95 2.54 -6.34 -3.41
N ILE A 96 1.70 -5.56 -4.09
CA ILE A 96 0.61 -6.11 -4.94
C ILE A 96 1.05 -6.20 -6.41
N VAL A 97 1.47 -5.06 -6.98
CA VAL A 97 1.89 -4.95 -8.39
C VAL A 97 3.15 -4.09 -8.54
N ARG A 98 3.88 -4.29 -9.64
CA ARG A 98 4.93 -3.40 -10.13
C ARG A 98 4.53 -2.87 -11.49
N VAL A 99 4.66 -1.56 -11.68
CA VAL A 99 4.26 -0.87 -12.90
C VAL A 99 5.45 -0.12 -13.48
N ARG A 100 5.68 -0.29 -14.77
CA ARG A 100 6.54 0.60 -15.56
C ARG A 100 5.71 1.81 -15.96
N VAL A 101 6.00 2.94 -15.34
CA VAL A 101 5.28 4.20 -15.56
C VAL A 101 5.52 4.71 -16.98
N SER A 102 4.44 5.05 -17.68
CA SER A 102 4.51 5.59 -19.05
C SER A 102 4.87 7.09 -19.07
N ASP A 103 4.42 7.85 -18.07
CA ASP A 103 4.74 9.27 -17.89
C ASP A 103 5.21 9.54 -16.45
N ALA A 104 6.49 9.91 -16.29
CA ALA A 104 7.06 10.19 -14.99
C ALA A 104 6.44 11.43 -14.31
N ALA A 105 5.83 12.36 -15.07
CA ALA A 105 5.16 13.53 -14.52
C ALA A 105 3.92 13.17 -13.70
N GLU A 106 3.32 11.99 -13.92
CA GLU A 106 2.19 11.52 -13.10
C GLU A 106 2.61 11.24 -11.65
N LEU A 107 3.91 10.98 -11.39
CA LEU A 107 4.42 10.80 -10.03
C LEU A 107 4.35 12.09 -9.21
N ASP A 108 4.40 13.25 -9.86
CA ASP A 108 4.29 14.56 -9.18
C ASP A 108 2.85 14.84 -8.70
N ASN A 109 1.87 14.11 -9.23
CA ASN A 109 0.47 14.19 -8.79
C ASN A 109 0.19 13.30 -7.57
N LEU A 110 1.13 12.44 -7.18
CA LEU A 110 0.97 11.57 -6.02
C LEU A 110 1.29 12.34 -4.73
N LEU A 111 0.58 11.96 -3.68
CA LEU A 111 0.83 12.51 -2.35
C LEU A 111 2.14 11.97 -1.80
N ASP A 112 2.96 12.88 -1.25
CA ASP A 112 4.05 12.45 -0.38
C ASP A 112 3.51 11.90 0.96
N ALA A 113 4.40 11.29 1.74
CA ALA A 113 4.01 10.62 2.99
C ALA A 113 3.46 11.57 4.07
N ASP A 114 3.84 12.85 4.06
CA ASP A 114 3.38 13.84 5.03
C ASP A 114 2.04 14.43 4.59
N ALA A 115 1.88 14.70 3.29
CA ALA A 115 0.61 15.11 2.68
C ALA A 115 -0.48 14.04 2.88
N TYR A 116 -0.16 12.75 2.69
CA TYR A 116 -1.10 11.67 2.96
C TYR A 116 -1.47 11.57 4.44
N ARG A 117 -0.50 11.76 5.34
CA ARG A 117 -0.77 11.75 6.79
C ARG A 117 -1.76 12.84 7.20
N ALA A 118 -1.69 14.01 6.58
CA ALA A 118 -2.60 15.11 6.88
C ALA A 118 -4.05 14.85 6.47
N LEU A 119 -4.31 13.86 5.59
CA LEU A 119 -5.65 13.47 5.17
C LEU A 119 -6.30 12.41 6.08
N ILE A 120 -5.51 11.77 6.95
CA ILE A 120 -6.01 10.72 7.84
C ILE A 120 -6.46 11.37 9.15
N PRO A 121 -7.73 11.20 9.55
CA PRO A 121 -8.22 11.67 10.85
C PRO A 121 -7.39 11.09 12.00
N GLU A 122 -7.00 11.93 12.97
CA GLU A 122 -6.41 11.46 14.23
C GLU A 122 -7.56 11.04 15.16
N ASP A 123 -7.92 9.76 15.17
CA ASP A 123 -8.82 9.17 16.19
C ASP A 123 -8.12 8.00 16.90
#